data_AF-A0A963XCD4-F1
#
_entry.id   AF-A0A963XCD4-F1
#
_cell.length_a   1.000
_cell.length_b   1.000
_cell.length_c   1.000
_cell.angle_alpha   90.00
_cell.angle_beta   90.00
_cell.angle_gamma   90.00
#
_symmetry.space_group_name_H-M   'P 1'
#
loop_
_entity.id
_entity.type
_entity.pdbx_description
1 polymer ?
#
loop_
_entity_poly.entity_id
_entity_poly.type
_entity_poly.pdbx_seq_one_letter_code
_entity_poly.pdbx_strand_id
1 'polypeptide(L)'
;VALEQAREALFQSQKMEAVGQLTGGVAHDFNNLLTAMIGFCDLLLQRHAAGDPSFADIMQIKQNANRAANLVRQLLAFSRKQPLKPRNLDVTDALTELSHLLTRLIGEAVEFKLIHGRDIGLVRVDPGQFDQIIINLAVNARDAMPGGGRLTITTGVETFDTPARIGAETVPPGRYVRIAVADTGKGIPPENLARIFEPFFSTKKEVPGAGTGLGLSTVYGIVRQTGGFILVDSSSGKGAMFTIYLPRATPEAEDVPAGDKRETAGATDDGAPGIAAENVAETETIERPAAADRAAPANVLLVEDEDAVRVFAARALKNKGYRVFEARTGEQALDILNENDDIQLMITDMMMPGMDGGTLARLIRVERPHVKIVLISGYSEEIAKGDGATMADFDFLPKPFSLGQLTAKVRDVLERG
;
A
#
# COMPACT_ATOMS: atom_id res chain seq x y z
N VAL A 1 16.31 5.15 34.83
CA VAL A 1 15.95 6.09 33.74
C VAL A 1 16.41 5.60 32.36
N ALA A 2 17.67 5.74 31.93
CA ALA A 2 18.10 5.30 30.58
C ALA A 2 17.96 3.78 30.34
N LEU A 3 18.29 2.96 31.34
CA LEU A 3 18.12 1.50 31.30
C LEU A 3 16.63 1.09 31.22
N GLU A 4 15.76 1.92 31.80
CA GLU A 4 14.32 1.65 31.91
C GLU A 4 13.61 2.05 30.62
N GLN A 5 13.97 3.21 30.05
CA GLN A 5 13.57 3.63 28.69
C GLN A 5 14.07 2.65 27.61
N ALA A 6 15.30 2.16 27.73
CA ALA A 6 15.83 1.14 26.82
C ALA A 6 15.07 -0.18 26.94
N ARG A 7 14.69 -0.59 28.16
CA ARG A 7 13.93 -1.82 28.41
C ARG A 7 12.49 -1.71 27.92
N GLU A 8 11.88 -0.54 28.07
CA GLU A 8 10.53 -0.24 27.60
C GLU A 8 10.49 -0.13 26.06
N ALA A 9 11.49 0.50 25.44
CA ALA A 9 11.66 0.50 23.99
C ALA A 9 11.93 -0.89 23.42
N LEU A 10 12.75 -1.71 24.10
CA LEU A 10 13.02 -3.10 23.72
C LEU A 10 11.75 -3.95 23.82
N PHE A 11 10.96 -3.76 24.88
CA PHE A 11 9.70 -4.46 25.08
C PHE A 11 8.63 -4.07 24.05
N GLN A 12 8.53 -2.77 23.72
CA GLN A 12 7.66 -2.30 22.62
C GLN A 12 8.13 -2.83 21.26
N SER A 13 9.45 -2.87 21.01
CA SER A 13 10.01 -3.43 19.77
C SER A 13 9.72 -4.93 19.64
N GLN A 14 9.90 -5.72 20.70
CA GLN A 14 9.60 -7.15 20.70
C GLN A 14 8.10 -7.43 20.55
N LYS A 15 7.25 -6.60 21.15
CA LYS A 15 5.79 -6.70 20.97
C LYS A 15 5.36 -6.35 19.55
N MET A 16 5.95 -5.30 18.96
CA MET A 16 5.72 -4.91 17.58
C MET A 16 6.23 -5.98 16.60
N GLU A 17 7.34 -6.65 16.91
CA GLU A 17 7.91 -7.75 16.13
C GLU A 17 7.06 -9.02 16.18
N ALA A 18 6.55 -9.39 17.36
CA ALA A 18 5.60 -10.48 17.51
C ALA A 18 4.27 -10.21 16.78
N VAL A 19 3.76 -8.97 16.84
CA VAL A 19 2.59 -8.54 16.05
C VAL A 19 2.90 -8.57 14.55
N GLY A 20 4.10 -8.14 14.15
CA GLY A 20 4.64 -8.21 12.79
C GLY A 20 4.53 -9.59 12.13
N GLN A 21 5.14 -10.59 12.78
CA GLN A 21 5.19 -11.96 12.28
C GLN A 21 3.82 -12.65 12.29
N LEU A 22 3.01 -12.43 13.33
CA LEU A 22 1.65 -12.98 13.41
C LEU A 22 0.71 -12.37 12.36
N THR A 23 0.86 -11.08 12.05
CA THR A 23 -0.03 -10.40 11.09
C THR A 23 0.27 -10.83 9.64
N GLY A 24 1.52 -11.20 9.32
CA GLY A 24 1.89 -11.65 7.97
C GLY A 24 1.19 -12.95 7.54
N GLY A 25 1.24 -13.98 8.38
CA GLY A 25 0.55 -15.25 8.13
C GLY A 25 -0.97 -15.09 8.14
N VAL A 26 -1.51 -14.40 9.16
CA VAL A 26 -2.95 -14.17 9.27
C VAL A 26 -3.51 -13.39 8.07
N ALA A 27 -2.81 -12.36 7.60
CA ALA A 27 -3.32 -11.57 6.49
C ALA A 27 -3.25 -12.29 5.14
N HIS A 28 -2.35 -13.26 4.97
CA HIS A 28 -2.37 -14.16 3.82
C HIS A 28 -3.71 -14.91 3.76
N ASP A 29 -4.08 -15.55 4.88
CA ASP A 29 -5.33 -16.30 4.99
C ASP A 29 -6.56 -15.39 4.77
N PHE A 30 -6.55 -14.18 5.34
CA PHE A 30 -7.61 -13.19 5.09
C PHE A 30 -7.69 -12.80 3.62
N ASN A 31 -6.56 -12.56 2.97
CA ASN A 31 -6.54 -12.21 1.55
C ASN A 31 -7.08 -13.36 0.69
N ASN A 32 -6.78 -14.62 1.01
CA ASN A 32 -7.33 -15.79 0.32
C ASN A 32 -8.87 -15.84 0.44
N LEU A 33 -9.40 -15.69 1.66
CA LEU A 33 -10.84 -15.64 1.89
C LEU A 33 -11.51 -14.49 1.13
N LEU A 34 -10.91 -13.30 1.17
CA LEU A 34 -11.43 -12.12 0.47
C LEU A 34 -11.40 -12.29 -1.04
N THR A 35 -10.34 -12.90 -1.58
CA THR A 35 -10.20 -13.20 -3.01
C THR A 35 -11.30 -14.14 -3.48
N ALA A 36 -11.55 -15.23 -2.73
CA ALA A 36 -12.64 -16.14 -3.02
C ALA A 36 -14.02 -15.46 -2.95
N MET A 37 -14.30 -14.68 -1.90
CA MET A 37 -15.58 -13.96 -1.76
C MET A 37 -15.82 -12.98 -2.91
N ILE A 38 -14.82 -12.18 -3.26
CA ILE A 38 -14.92 -11.23 -4.38
C ILE A 38 -15.14 -11.98 -5.70
N GLY A 39 -14.36 -13.04 -5.95
CA GLY A 39 -14.46 -13.86 -7.15
C GLY A 39 -15.83 -14.55 -7.32
N PHE A 40 -16.39 -15.10 -6.25
CA PHE A 40 -17.74 -15.68 -6.31
C PHE A 40 -18.83 -14.62 -6.51
N CYS A 41 -18.69 -13.43 -5.91
CA CYS A 41 -19.60 -12.32 -6.20
C CYS A 41 -19.54 -11.92 -7.69
N ASP A 42 -18.35 -11.86 -8.29
CA ASP A 42 -18.20 -11.56 -9.71
C ASP A 42 -18.87 -12.61 -10.61
N LEU A 43 -18.72 -13.90 -10.28
CA LEU A 43 -19.38 -14.98 -11.01
C LEU A 43 -20.91 -14.91 -10.89
N LEU A 44 -21.42 -14.53 -9.72
CA LEU A 44 -22.85 -14.33 -9.52
C LEU A 44 -23.37 -13.12 -10.31
N LEU A 45 -22.65 -12.00 -10.32
CA LEU A 45 -23.02 -10.79 -11.06
C LEU A 45 -23.01 -11.00 -12.59
N GLN A 46 -22.26 -11.98 -13.10
CA GLN A 46 -22.36 -12.38 -14.51
C GLN A 46 -23.69 -13.09 -14.86
N ARG A 47 -24.34 -13.72 -13.88
CA ARG A 47 -25.59 -14.47 -14.06
C ARG A 47 -26.82 -13.67 -13.66
N HIS A 48 -26.68 -12.84 -12.63
CA HIS A 48 -27.74 -12.01 -12.06
C HIS A 48 -27.50 -10.57 -12.50
N ALA A 49 -28.23 -10.08 -13.51
CA ALA A 49 -28.11 -8.69 -13.99
C ALA A 49 -28.88 -7.71 -13.10
N ALA A 50 -28.78 -6.39 -13.36
CA ALA A 50 -29.41 -5.34 -12.56
C ALA A 50 -30.95 -5.43 -12.39
N GLY A 51 -31.63 -6.26 -13.18
CA GLY A 51 -33.06 -6.57 -13.02
C GLY A 51 -33.37 -7.74 -12.06
N ASP A 52 -32.35 -8.46 -11.59
CA ASP A 52 -32.50 -9.56 -10.63
C ASP A 52 -32.59 -9.00 -9.19
N PRO A 53 -33.57 -9.43 -8.38
CA PRO A 53 -33.67 -8.99 -6.98
C PRO A 53 -32.39 -9.22 -6.16
N SER A 54 -31.62 -10.25 -6.48
CA SER A 54 -30.39 -10.63 -5.78
C SER A 54 -29.21 -9.73 -6.14
N PHE A 55 -29.28 -8.97 -7.25
CA PHE A 55 -28.18 -8.14 -7.74
C PHE A 55 -27.70 -7.12 -6.70
N ALA A 56 -28.64 -6.44 -6.04
CA ALA A 56 -28.33 -5.43 -5.04
C ALA A 56 -27.58 -6.04 -3.84
N ASP A 57 -28.01 -7.21 -3.38
CA ASP A 57 -27.39 -7.91 -2.25
C ASP A 57 -25.98 -8.42 -2.60
N ILE A 58 -25.81 -9.01 -3.79
CA ILE A 58 -24.49 -9.47 -4.27
C ILE A 58 -23.52 -8.28 -4.41
N MET A 59 -23.99 -7.16 -4.95
CA MET A 59 -23.20 -5.92 -5.03
C MET A 59 -22.79 -5.42 -3.64
N GLN A 60 -23.68 -5.45 -2.66
CA GLN A 60 -23.35 -5.04 -1.29
C GLN A 60 -22.33 -5.98 -0.63
N ILE A 61 -22.46 -7.29 -0.79
CA ILE A 61 -21.48 -8.27 -0.28
C ILE A 61 -20.11 -8.01 -0.90
N LYS A 62 -20.04 -7.83 -2.22
CA LYS A 62 -18.79 -7.50 -2.93
C LYS A 62 -18.17 -6.20 -2.42
N GLN A 63 -18.97 -5.14 -2.23
CA GLN A 63 -18.47 -3.87 -1.70
C GLN A 63 -17.91 -4.02 -0.28
N ASN A 64 -18.55 -4.81 0.58
CA ASN A 64 -18.06 -5.06 1.94
C ASN A 64 -16.76 -5.88 1.94
N ALA A 65 -16.65 -6.90 1.09
CA ALA A 65 -15.41 -7.66 0.92
C ALA A 65 -14.25 -6.75 0.44
N ASN A 66 -14.50 -5.86 -0.53
CA ASN A 66 -13.49 -4.89 -0.96
C ASN A 66 -13.08 -3.91 0.14
N ARG A 67 -14.02 -3.46 0.99
CA ARG A 67 -13.68 -2.65 2.16
C ARG A 67 -12.81 -3.42 3.14
N ALA A 68 -13.15 -4.67 3.45
CA ALA A 68 -12.34 -5.52 4.32
C ALA A 68 -10.92 -5.75 3.77
N ALA A 69 -10.77 -5.94 2.46
CA ALA A 69 -9.47 -6.01 1.80
C ALA A 69 -8.61 -4.76 2.00
N ASN A 70 -9.21 -3.58 1.88
CA ASN A 70 -8.52 -2.32 2.16
C ASN A 70 -8.05 -2.22 3.62
N LEU A 71 -8.89 -2.66 4.56
CA LEU A 71 -8.55 -2.67 6.00
C LEU A 71 -7.37 -3.60 6.29
N VAL A 72 -7.37 -4.81 5.72
CA VAL A 72 -6.28 -5.78 5.89
C VAL A 72 -4.98 -5.25 5.29
N ARG A 73 -5.04 -4.62 4.09
CA ARG A 73 -3.87 -3.96 3.49
C ARG A 73 -3.30 -2.86 4.37
N GLN A 74 -4.14 -2.01 4.97
CA GLN A 74 -3.70 -0.95 5.88
C GLN A 74 -3.10 -1.50 7.18
N LEU A 75 -3.70 -2.54 7.76
CA LEU A 75 -3.17 -3.22 8.94
C LEU A 75 -1.81 -3.88 8.65
N LEU A 76 -1.65 -4.44 7.46
CA LEU A 76 -0.38 -5.01 7.01
C LEU A 76 0.69 -3.96 6.73
N ALA A 77 0.31 -2.83 6.13
CA ALA A 77 1.24 -1.71 5.93
C ALA A 77 1.82 -1.21 7.27
N PHE A 78 1.01 -1.24 8.34
CA PHE A 78 1.46 -0.93 9.70
C PHE A 78 2.37 -2.01 10.31
N SER A 79 2.23 -3.26 9.88
CA SER A 79 2.92 -4.42 10.43
C SER A 79 4.29 -4.70 9.80
N ARG A 80 4.49 -4.28 8.54
CA ARG A 80 5.73 -4.56 7.79
C ARG A 80 6.87 -3.63 8.23
N LYS A 81 7.99 -4.21 8.64
CA LYS A 81 9.31 -3.55 8.65
C LYS A 81 9.76 -3.36 7.20
N GLN A 82 9.29 -2.33 6.50
CA GLN A 82 9.98 -1.88 5.29
C GLN A 82 11.36 -1.37 5.72
N PRO A 83 12.48 -1.82 5.11
CA PRO A 83 13.77 -1.23 5.41
C PRO A 83 13.71 0.23 4.98
N LEU A 84 13.69 1.13 5.97
CA LEU A 84 13.69 2.56 5.71
C LEU A 84 14.87 2.90 4.80
N LYS A 85 14.64 3.78 3.82
CA LYS A 85 15.72 4.42 3.08
C LYS A 85 15.71 5.91 3.40
N PRO A 86 16.15 6.33 4.62
CA PRO A 86 16.19 7.73 4.95
C PRO A 86 17.13 8.46 4.00
N ARG A 87 16.60 9.43 3.27
CA ARG A 87 17.37 10.33 2.41
C ARG A 87 17.17 11.77 2.88
N ASN A 88 18.09 12.64 2.49
CA ASN A 88 17.89 14.08 2.67
C ASN A 88 16.77 14.53 1.72
N LEU A 89 15.66 14.96 2.29
CA LEU A 89 14.45 15.36 1.59
C LEU A 89 14.21 16.86 1.78
N ASP A 90 13.97 17.57 0.68
CA ASP A 90 13.47 18.95 0.73
C ASP A 90 11.96 18.92 0.99
N VAL A 91 11.55 19.47 2.13
CA VAL A 91 10.14 19.50 2.55
C VAL A 91 9.28 20.36 1.63
N THR A 92 9.86 21.40 1.04
CA THR A 92 9.16 22.31 0.12
C THR A 92 8.78 21.57 -1.14
N ASP A 93 9.74 20.88 -1.75
CA ASP A 93 9.54 20.15 -2.99
C ASP A 93 8.57 18.99 -2.78
N ALA A 94 8.77 18.20 -1.73
CA ALA A 94 7.88 17.08 -1.41
C ALA A 94 6.42 17.51 -1.19
N LEU A 95 6.18 18.60 -0.44
CA LEU A 95 4.82 19.11 -0.24
C LEU A 95 4.23 19.73 -1.51
N THR A 96 5.07 20.31 -2.37
CA THR A 96 4.63 20.85 -3.66
C THR A 96 4.20 19.72 -4.59
N GLU A 97 4.96 18.64 -4.69
CA GLU A 97 4.60 17.44 -5.46
C GLU A 97 3.31 16.81 -4.95
N LEU A 98 3.14 16.71 -3.63
CA LEU A 98 1.92 16.17 -3.02
C LEU A 98 0.69 17.07 -3.19
N SER A 99 0.86 18.37 -3.41
CA SER A 99 -0.26 19.34 -3.43
C SER A 99 -1.38 18.97 -4.41
N HIS A 100 -1.02 18.45 -5.60
CA HIS A 100 -1.98 18.02 -6.61
C HIS A 100 -2.80 16.81 -6.15
N LEU A 101 -2.14 15.84 -5.51
CA LEU A 101 -2.79 14.66 -4.96
C LEU A 101 -3.69 15.03 -3.78
N LEU A 102 -3.21 15.89 -2.88
CA LEU A 102 -3.97 16.35 -1.71
C LEU A 102 -5.24 17.07 -2.13
N THR A 103 -5.17 17.97 -3.11
CA THR A 103 -6.34 18.70 -3.61
C THR A 103 -7.44 17.73 -4.10
N ARG A 104 -7.06 16.63 -4.78
CA ARG A 104 -7.99 15.58 -5.20
C ARG A 104 -8.55 14.76 -4.04
N LEU A 105 -7.72 14.40 -3.05
CA LEU A 105 -8.13 13.59 -1.90
C LEU A 105 -9.08 14.33 -0.96
N ILE A 106 -8.86 15.63 -0.77
CA ILE A 106 -9.63 16.46 0.16
C ILE A 106 -10.96 16.88 -0.50
N GLY A 107 -10.98 17.08 -1.82
CA GLY A 107 -12.17 17.41 -2.60
C GLY A 107 -12.49 18.91 -2.63
N GLU A 108 -13.39 19.30 -3.53
CA GLU A 108 -13.67 20.71 -3.87
C GLU A 108 -14.32 21.50 -2.74
N ALA A 109 -14.95 20.84 -1.76
CA ALA A 109 -15.61 21.48 -0.63
C ALA A 109 -14.63 22.10 0.38
N VAL A 110 -13.34 21.73 0.33
CA VAL A 110 -12.32 22.20 1.26
C VAL A 110 -11.28 23.04 0.53
N GLU A 111 -11.11 24.29 0.95
CA GLU A 111 -10.05 25.16 0.47
C GLU A 111 -8.68 24.63 0.96
N PHE A 112 -7.81 24.25 0.04
CA PHE A 112 -6.44 23.83 0.36
C PHE A 112 -5.46 24.99 0.19
N LYS A 113 -4.66 25.25 1.23
CA LYS A 113 -3.63 26.30 1.22
C LYS A 113 -2.29 25.77 1.70
N LEU A 114 -1.26 25.95 0.89
CA LEU A 114 0.13 25.61 1.22
C LEU A 114 0.95 26.90 1.38
N ILE A 115 1.63 27.06 2.52
CA ILE A 115 2.42 28.25 2.86
C ILE A 115 3.84 27.80 3.20
N HIS A 116 4.82 28.21 2.40
CA HIS A 116 6.21 27.86 2.62
C HIS A 116 6.97 28.94 3.39
N GLY A 117 7.71 28.50 4.42
CA GLY A 117 8.74 29.31 5.06
C GLY A 117 9.97 29.46 4.17
N ARG A 118 10.88 30.36 4.54
CA ARG A 118 12.19 30.54 3.88
C ARG A 118 13.26 29.72 4.60
N ASP A 119 14.27 29.25 3.86
CA ASP A 119 15.41 28.48 4.41
C ASP A 119 14.98 27.29 5.29
N ILE A 120 13.99 26.51 4.84
CA ILE A 120 13.49 25.36 5.60
C ILE A 120 14.61 24.33 5.79
N GLY A 121 15.38 24.06 4.73
CA GLY A 121 16.44 23.07 4.73
C GLY A 121 15.93 21.64 4.60
N LEU A 122 16.88 20.69 4.59
CA LEU A 122 16.59 19.28 4.36
C LEU A 122 16.25 18.56 5.67
N VAL A 123 15.49 17.48 5.58
CA VAL A 123 15.22 16.55 6.68
C VAL A 123 15.63 15.14 6.26
N ARG A 124 16.15 14.34 7.19
CA ARG A 124 16.55 12.96 6.89
C ARG A 124 15.39 12.00 7.19
N VAL A 125 14.67 11.59 6.16
CA VAL A 125 13.41 10.83 6.28
C VAL A 125 13.21 9.93 5.05
N ASP A 126 12.48 8.83 5.24
CA ASP A 126 11.99 8.03 4.12
C ASP A 126 10.84 8.77 3.41
N PRO A 127 10.92 9.02 2.09
CA PRO A 127 9.93 9.81 1.36
C PRO A 127 8.52 9.23 1.40
N GLY A 128 8.39 7.90 1.28
CA GLY A 128 7.08 7.27 1.32
C GLY A 128 6.44 7.42 2.70
N GLN A 129 7.25 7.35 3.76
CA GLN A 129 6.78 7.64 5.11
C GLN A 129 6.42 9.12 5.32
N PHE A 130 7.18 10.05 4.73
CA PHE A 130 6.83 11.47 4.74
C PHE A 130 5.47 11.73 4.09
N ASP A 131 5.26 11.20 2.89
CA ASP A 131 3.99 11.31 2.17
C ASP A 131 2.83 10.75 2.98
N GLN A 132 3.05 9.58 3.60
CA GLN A 132 2.07 8.91 4.45
C GLN A 132 1.65 9.75 5.66
N ILE A 133 2.58 10.49 6.27
CA ILE A 133 2.25 11.44 7.36
C ILE A 133 1.27 12.49 6.84
N ILE A 134 1.61 13.15 5.74
CA ILE A 134 0.87 14.30 5.21
C ILE A 134 -0.52 13.87 4.74
N ILE A 135 -0.61 12.75 4.01
CA ILE A 135 -1.87 12.18 3.52
C ILE A 135 -2.80 11.84 4.68
N ASN A 136 -2.29 11.18 5.73
CA ASN A 136 -3.11 10.79 6.89
C ASN A 136 -3.70 12.01 7.61
N LEU A 137 -2.90 13.06 7.80
CA LEU A 137 -3.37 14.30 8.42
C LEU A 137 -4.39 15.02 7.54
N ALA A 138 -4.17 15.08 6.23
CA ALA A 138 -5.10 15.72 5.28
C ALA A 138 -6.45 14.99 5.18
N VAL A 139 -6.45 13.65 5.15
CA VAL A 139 -7.69 12.85 5.15
C VAL A 139 -8.46 13.04 6.46
N ASN A 140 -7.75 13.04 7.61
CA ASN A 140 -8.38 13.29 8.91
C ASN A 140 -9.01 14.69 8.97
N ALA A 141 -8.34 15.71 8.42
CA ALA A 141 -8.86 17.07 8.31
C ALA A 141 -10.13 17.13 7.46
N ARG A 142 -10.12 16.52 6.26
CA ARG A 142 -11.30 16.41 5.39
C ARG A 142 -12.48 15.80 6.15
N ASP A 143 -12.26 14.67 6.80
CA ASP A 143 -13.33 13.96 7.51
C ASP A 143 -13.81 14.70 8.78
N ALA A 144 -13.11 15.77 9.19
CA ALA A 144 -13.53 16.69 10.25
C ALA A 144 -14.34 17.88 9.70
N MET A 145 -14.41 18.05 8.38
CA MET A 145 -15.02 19.15 7.64
C MET A 145 -16.07 18.67 6.60
N PRO A 146 -17.14 17.94 7.00
CA PRO A 146 -18.12 17.41 6.04
C PRO A 146 -18.91 18.51 5.31
N GLY A 147 -19.04 19.70 5.89
CA GLY A 147 -19.68 20.87 5.27
C GLY A 147 -18.71 21.77 4.49
N GLY A 148 -17.49 21.31 4.26
CA GLY A 148 -16.40 22.13 3.74
C GLY A 148 -15.66 22.90 4.82
N GLY A 149 -14.63 23.64 4.41
CA GLY A 149 -13.75 24.38 5.33
C GLY A 149 -12.42 24.71 4.68
N ARG A 150 -11.38 24.88 5.49
CA ARG A 150 -10.02 25.16 5.01
C ARG A 150 -9.01 24.21 5.66
N LEU A 151 -8.17 23.59 4.83
CA LEU A 151 -6.95 22.92 5.25
C LEU A 151 -5.75 23.80 4.89
N THR A 152 -4.94 24.17 5.88
CA THR A 152 -3.71 24.93 5.70
C THR A 152 -2.51 24.13 6.14
N ILE A 153 -1.53 23.93 5.25
CA ILE A 153 -0.22 23.39 5.59
C ILE A 153 0.79 24.53 5.59
N THR A 154 1.47 24.75 6.71
CA THR A 154 2.51 25.77 6.85
C THR A 154 3.83 25.12 7.21
N THR A 155 4.89 25.51 6.53
CA THR A 155 6.26 25.07 6.85
C THR A 155 7.10 26.21 7.40
N GLY A 156 8.10 25.89 8.20
CA GLY A 156 9.06 26.86 8.72
C GLY A 156 10.20 26.18 9.47
N VAL A 157 11.04 26.98 10.12
CA VAL A 157 12.13 26.50 10.97
C VAL A 157 11.89 26.98 12.38
N GLU A 158 12.05 26.08 13.33
CA GLU A 158 12.03 26.38 14.76
C GLU A 158 13.42 26.06 15.33
N THR A 159 13.95 26.92 16.20
CA THR A 159 15.22 26.67 16.88
C THR A 159 14.98 26.65 18.37
N PHE A 160 15.37 25.55 19.02
CA PHE A 160 15.32 25.42 20.46
C PHE A 160 16.75 25.57 21.01
N ASP A 161 17.01 26.65 21.75
CA ASP A 161 18.33 26.87 22.39
C ASP A 161 18.50 26.04 23.67
N THR A 162 17.39 25.74 24.33
CA THR A 162 17.31 24.89 25.54
C THR A 162 16.26 23.81 25.36
N PRO A 163 16.29 22.70 26.12
CA PRO A 163 15.26 21.68 26.02
C PRO A 163 13.85 22.28 26.16
N ALA A 164 13.01 22.08 25.16
CA ALA A 164 11.65 22.63 25.11
C ALA A 164 10.62 21.56 25.44
N ARG A 165 9.48 21.94 26.04
CA ARG A 165 8.36 21.03 26.28
C ARG A 165 7.36 21.15 25.15
N ILE A 166 7.17 20.06 24.40
CA ILE A 166 6.16 19.94 23.36
C ILE A 166 5.18 18.87 23.81
N GLY A 167 4.00 19.30 24.26
CA GLY A 167 3.00 18.42 24.89
C GLY A 167 3.56 17.74 26.14
N ALA A 168 3.50 16.40 26.18
CA ALA A 168 4.04 15.61 27.28
C ALA A 168 5.56 15.37 27.19
N GLU A 169 6.21 15.84 26.13
CA GLU A 169 7.54 15.41 25.74
C GLU A 169 8.57 16.54 25.79
N THR A 170 9.85 16.16 25.94
CA THR A 170 10.96 17.10 26.00
C THR A 170 11.77 16.99 24.71
N VAL A 171 11.82 18.09 23.96
CA VAL A 171 12.56 18.24 22.71
C VAL A 171 13.96 18.76 23.02
N PRO A 172 15.03 18.12 22.54
CA PRO A 172 16.38 18.59 22.78
C PRO A 172 16.66 19.90 22.02
N PRO A 173 17.68 20.67 22.44
CA PRO A 173 18.13 21.83 21.68
C PRO A 173 18.54 21.46 20.26
N GLY A 174 18.22 22.31 19.30
CA GLY A 174 18.52 22.07 17.89
C GLY A 174 17.66 22.89 16.93
N ARG A 175 17.99 22.78 15.64
CA ARG A 175 17.19 23.36 14.55
C ARG A 175 16.25 22.30 13.99
N TYR A 176 14.97 22.63 13.92
CA TYR A 176 13.92 21.74 13.48
C TYR A 176 13.17 22.35 12.30
N VAL A 177 12.83 21.52 11.32
CA VAL A 177 11.81 21.83 10.34
C VAL A 177 10.45 21.62 10.98
N ARG A 178 9.65 22.70 11.01
CA ARG A 178 8.28 22.72 11.52
C ARG A 178 7.30 22.58 10.37
N ILE A 179 6.39 21.61 10.47
CA ILE A 179 5.29 21.39 9.53
C ILE A 179 3.99 21.43 10.32
N ALA A 180 3.17 22.45 10.12
CA ALA A 180 1.88 22.61 10.77
C ALA A 180 0.75 22.32 9.79
N VAL A 181 -0.10 21.34 10.11
CA VAL A 181 -1.31 20.97 9.36
C VAL A 181 -2.52 21.40 10.18
N ALA A 182 -3.22 22.43 9.72
CA ALA A 182 -4.34 23.04 10.43
C ALA A 182 -5.64 22.94 9.62
N ASP A 183 -6.71 22.46 10.25
CA ASP A 183 -8.06 22.42 9.69
C ASP A 183 -9.02 23.32 10.46
N THR A 184 -10.12 23.72 9.81
CA THR A 184 -11.20 24.50 10.42
C THR A 184 -12.42 23.64 10.77
N GLY A 185 -12.23 22.34 10.98
CA GLY A 185 -13.30 21.39 11.21
C GLY A 185 -13.85 21.40 12.63
N LYS A 186 -14.51 20.31 12.99
CA LYS A 186 -15.15 20.15 14.31
C LYS A 186 -14.19 20.11 15.50
N GLY A 187 -12.89 20.00 15.27
CA GLY A 187 -11.87 19.87 16.32
C GLY A 187 -11.99 18.59 17.15
N ILE A 188 -11.10 18.47 18.14
CA ILE A 188 -10.96 17.32 19.02
C ILE A 188 -11.31 17.75 20.46
N PRO A 189 -12.25 17.08 21.14
CA PRO A 189 -12.55 17.36 22.54
C PRO A 189 -11.35 17.08 23.46
N PRO A 190 -11.12 17.89 24.51
CA PRO A 190 -9.97 17.74 25.42
C PRO A 190 -9.81 16.35 26.03
N GLU A 191 -10.92 15.68 26.34
CA GLU A 191 -10.96 14.33 26.91
C GLU A 191 -10.35 13.26 25.99
N ASN A 192 -10.31 13.52 24.67
CA ASN A 192 -9.79 12.59 23.68
C ASN A 192 -8.33 12.86 23.31
N LEU A 193 -7.79 14.06 23.59
CA LEU A 193 -6.45 14.48 23.13
C LEU A 193 -5.32 13.54 23.57
N ALA A 194 -5.41 12.96 24.77
CA ALA A 194 -4.41 12.03 25.27
C ALA A 194 -4.39 10.68 24.53
N ARG A 195 -5.49 10.34 23.86
CA ARG A 195 -5.74 9.00 23.31
C ARG A 195 -5.75 8.95 21.78
N ILE A 196 -5.71 10.09 21.10
CA ILE A 196 -5.82 10.15 19.63
C ILE A 196 -4.68 9.42 18.89
N PHE A 197 -3.55 9.20 19.55
CA PHE A 197 -2.41 8.46 19.00
C PHE A 197 -2.42 6.97 19.41
N GLU A 198 -3.37 6.53 20.25
CA GLU A 198 -3.54 5.10 20.58
C GLU A 198 -4.01 4.34 19.32
N PRO A 199 -3.40 3.18 19.01
CA PRO A 199 -3.87 2.34 17.91
C PRO A 199 -5.36 1.97 18.06
N PHE A 200 -6.11 2.03 16.96
CA PHE A 200 -7.55 1.70 16.90
C PHE A 200 -8.47 2.65 17.71
N PHE A 201 -7.95 3.76 18.20
CA PHE A 201 -8.77 4.79 18.80
C PHE A 201 -9.47 5.62 17.71
N SER A 202 -10.80 5.74 17.82
CA SER A 202 -11.61 6.54 16.90
C SER A 202 -12.90 6.95 17.60
N THR A 203 -13.32 8.20 17.38
CA THR A 203 -14.61 8.74 17.85
C THR A 203 -15.75 8.44 16.88
N LYS A 204 -15.48 7.69 15.81
CA LYS A 204 -16.41 7.41 14.71
C LYS A 204 -16.76 5.92 14.56
N LYS A 205 -16.54 5.10 15.61
CA LYS A 205 -16.66 3.63 15.56
C LYS A 205 -18.02 3.09 15.09
N GLU A 206 -19.08 3.88 15.21
CA GLU A 206 -20.46 3.51 14.85
C GLU A 206 -20.82 3.86 13.39
N VAL A 207 -19.96 4.58 12.66
CA VAL A 207 -20.21 5.00 11.27
C VAL A 207 -19.58 3.98 10.31
N PRO A 208 -20.37 3.30 9.45
CA PRO A 208 -19.83 2.38 8.44
C PRO A 208 -18.86 3.11 7.50
N GLY A 209 -17.61 2.64 7.43
CA GLY A 209 -16.56 3.27 6.61
C GLY A 209 -15.81 4.43 7.28
N ALA A 210 -16.08 4.74 8.55
CA ALA A 210 -15.23 5.64 9.30
C ALA A 210 -13.84 4.99 9.51
N GLY A 211 -12.79 5.76 9.25
CA GLY A 211 -11.41 5.30 9.25
C GLY A 211 -11.02 4.44 10.47
N THR A 212 -10.07 3.55 10.25
CA THR A 212 -9.62 2.44 11.13
C THR A 212 -9.11 2.85 12.51
N GLY A 213 -8.96 4.14 12.78
CA GLY A 213 -8.26 4.64 13.96
C GLY A 213 -6.75 4.39 13.93
N LEU A 214 -6.18 4.01 12.78
CA LEU A 214 -4.74 3.78 12.62
C LEU A 214 -3.99 4.99 12.03
N GLY A 215 -4.70 5.95 11.45
CA GLY A 215 -4.07 7.08 10.74
C GLY A 215 -3.14 7.90 11.64
N LEU A 216 -3.64 8.36 12.79
CA LEU A 216 -2.85 9.18 13.72
C LEU A 216 -1.78 8.38 14.48
N SER A 217 -2.05 7.12 14.84
CA SER A 217 -1.02 6.26 15.47
C SER A 217 0.15 5.99 14.51
N THR A 218 -0.14 5.85 13.21
CA THR A 218 0.89 5.71 12.16
C THR A 218 1.70 6.99 12.02
N VAL A 219 1.05 8.17 11.99
CA VAL A 219 1.74 9.47 11.97
C VAL A 219 2.69 9.59 13.16
N TYR A 220 2.20 9.31 14.37
CA TYR A 220 3.01 9.36 15.58
C TYR A 220 4.23 8.43 15.51
N GLY A 221 4.02 7.19 15.06
CA GLY A 221 5.09 6.20 14.90
C GLY A 221 6.19 6.66 13.93
N ILE A 222 5.81 7.14 12.75
CA ILE A 222 6.76 7.61 11.73
C ILE A 222 7.54 8.84 12.23
N VAL A 223 6.84 9.82 12.81
CA VAL A 223 7.49 11.03 13.35
C VAL A 223 8.51 10.66 14.43
N ARG A 224 8.19 9.71 15.30
CA ARG A 224 9.13 9.23 16.33
C ARG A 224 10.32 8.49 15.74
N GLN A 225 10.08 7.63 14.76
CA GLN A 225 11.12 6.84 14.09
C GLN A 225 12.14 7.74 13.36
N THR A 226 11.70 8.90 12.89
CA THR A 226 12.54 9.93 12.25
C THR A 226 13.20 10.89 13.26
N GLY A 227 13.11 10.62 14.57
CA GLY A 227 13.66 11.48 15.62
C GLY A 227 12.89 12.80 15.80
N GLY A 228 11.70 12.90 15.23
CA GLY A 228 10.84 14.07 15.30
C GLY A 228 9.83 14.03 16.45
N PHE A 229 9.07 15.11 16.57
CA PHE A 229 8.06 15.33 17.60
C PHE A 229 6.76 15.82 16.98
N ILE A 230 5.63 15.49 17.58
CA ILE A 230 4.31 15.97 17.14
C ILE A 230 3.56 16.60 18.30
N LEU A 231 2.99 17.78 18.06
CA LEU A 231 2.08 18.50 18.95
C LEU A 231 0.69 18.54 18.32
N VAL A 232 -0.34 18.51 19.15
CA VAL A 232 -1.72 18.73 18.73
C VAL A 232 -2.31 19.88 19.54
N ASP A 233 -2.81 20.88 18.84
CA ASP A 233 -3.58 21.99 19.40
C ASP A 233 -4.98 21.91 18.81
N SER A 234 -6.00 21.64 19.63
CA SER A 234 -7.37 21.55 19.15
C SER A 234 -8.37 21.88 20.24
N SER A 235 -9.51 22.41 19.82
CA SER A 235 -10.68 22.59 20.68
C SER A 235 -11.95 22.33 19.89
N SER A 236 -12.96 21.80 20.57
CA SER A 236 -14.25 21.47 19.95
C SER A 236 -14.86 22.69 19.24
N GLY A 237 -15.20 22.53 17.97
CA GLY A 237 -15.78 23.55 17.10
C GLY A 237 -14.81 24.58 16.51
N LYS A 238 -13.50 24.51 16.79
CA LYS A 238 -12.50 25.48 16.28
C LYS A 238 -11.43 24.86 15.38
N GLY A 239 -11.59 23.59 14.99
CA GLY A 239 -10.61 22.86 14.20
C GLY A 239 -9.50 22.21 15.02
N ALA A 240 -8.56 21.57 14.31
CA ALA A 240 -7.38 20.98 14.90
C ALA A 240 -6.12 21.42 14.14
N MET A 241 -5.00 21.52 14.87
CA MET A 241 -3.69 21.82 14.33
C MET A 241 -2.70 20.77 14.83
N PHE A 242 -2.09 20.05 13.90
CA PHE A 242 -1.01 19.12 14.15
C PHE A 242 0.30 19.76 13.74
N THR A 243 1.22 19.95 14.68
CA THR A 243 2.54 20.53 14.41
C THR A 243 3.62 19.48 14.57
N ILE A 244 4.31 19.17 13.49
CA ILE A 244 5.42 18.21 13.44
C ILE A 244 6.73 18.98 13.44
N TYR A 245 7.69 18.49 14.22
CA TYR A 245 9.06 18.99 14.29
C TYR A 245 10.00 17.87 13.86
N LEU A 246 10.67 18.02 12.73
CA LEU A 246 11.69 17.09 12.24
C LEU A 246 13.08 17.72 12.40
N PRO A 247 14.11 17.01 12.88
CA PRO A 247 15.47 17.56 12.94
C PRO A 247 15.94 18.01 11.56
N ARG A 248 16.43 19.26 11.44
CA ARG A 248 17.01 19.75 10.19
C ARG A 248 18.34 19.02 9.96
N ALA A 249 18.51 18.42 8.78
CA ALA A 249 19.75 17.79 8.38
C ALA A 249 20.87 18.84 8.30
N THR A 250 22.04 18.50 8.82
CA THR A 250 23.25 19.30 8.63
C THR A 250 23.85 19.02 7.25
N PRO A 251 24.44 20.02 6.57
CA PRO A 251 25.10 19.82 5.28
C PRO A 251 26.24 18.79 5.29
N GLU A 252 26.79 18.48 6.46
CA GLU A 252 27.89 17.51 6.64
C GLU A 252 27.42 16.04 6.67
N ALA A 253 26.11 15.80 6.59
CA ALA A 253 25.55 14.46 6.39
C ALA A 253 25.29 14.20 4.90
N GLU A 254 26.31 14.42 4.06
CA GLU A 254 26.37 13.81 2.74
C GLU A 254 26.68 12.32 2.91
N ASP A 255 26.00 11.49 2.12
CA ASP A 255 26.21 10.05 2.07
C ASP A 255 27.69 9.76 1.87
N VAL A 256 28.35 9.21 2.89
CA VAL A 256 29.45 8.29 2.67
C VAL A 256 28.77 6.96 2.35
N PRO A 257 28.75 6.49 1.09
CA PRO A 257 28.49 5.09 0.85
C PRO A 257 29.61 4.36 1.58
N ALA A 258 29.27 3.47 2.50
CA ALA A 258 30.22 2.45 2.94
C ALA A 258 30.63 1.69 1.68
N GLY A 259 31.80 2.05 1.15
CA GLY A 259 32.28 1.57 -0.13
C GLY A 259 32.47 0.06 -0.07
N ASP A 260 31.72 -0.65 -0.89
CA ASP A 260 32.25 -1.85 -1.51
C ASP A 260 33.19 -1.37 -2.63
N LYS A 261 34.48 -1.66 -2.46
CA LYS A 261 35.50 -1.33 -3.45
C LYS A 261 35.37 -2.31 -4.60
N ARG A 262 35.05 -1.81 -5.81
CA ARG A 262 35.67 -2.24 -7.07
C ARG A 262 35.32 -1.29 -8.22
N GLU A 263 36.30 -0.45 -8.54
CA GLU A 263 36.89 -0.16 -9.86
C GLU A 263 35.95 -0.29 -11.08
N THR A 264 35.45 0.84 -11.60
CA THR A 264 35.98 1.64 -12.74
C THR A 264 36.02 0.92 -14.11
N ALA A 265 35.17 1.36 -15.04
CA ALA A 265 35.57 2.09 -16.26
C ALA A 265 34.41 2.24 -17.26
N GLY A 266 34.32 3.42 -17.89
CA GLY A 266 33.76 3.58 -19.24
C GLY A 266 32.49 4.42 -19.36
N ALA A 267 32.67 5.73 -19.55
CA ALA A 267 31.64 6.64 -20.06
C ALA A 267 31.49 6.47 -21.58
N THR A 268 30.28 6.64 -22.12
CA THR A 268 29.91 7.71 -23.10
C THR A 268 28.47 7.54 -23.59
N ASP A 269 27.75 8.67 -23.55
CA ASP A 269 26.84 9.23 -24.56
C ASP A 269 25.34 8.83 -24.65
N ASP A 270 24.55 9.89 -24.48
CA ASP A 270 23.31 10.28 -25.16
C ASP A 270 22.04 9.42 -25.15
N GLY A 271 21.03 9.99 -24.47
CA GLY A 271 19.73 10.22 -25.09
C GLY A 271 18.59 9.33 -24.64
N ALA A 272 17.85 9.75 -23.60
CA ALA A 272 16.51 9.22 -23.33
C ALA A 272 15.51 10.37 -23.08
N PRO A 273 14.49 10.54 -23.95
CA PRO A 273 13.36 11.41 -23.69
C PRO A 273 12.39 10.75 -22.70
N GLY A 274 11.64 11.59 -21.98
CA GLY A 274 10.58 11.16 -21.07
C GLY A 274 9.41 10.48 -21.77
N ILE A 275 8.39 10.12 -20.98
CA ILE A 275 6.94 10.23 -21.26
C ILE A 275 6.17 9.53 -20.12
N ALA A 276 5.17 10.27 -19.61
CA ALA A 276 3.81 9.91 -19.14
C ALA A 276 3.58 8.67 -18.24
N ALA A 277 2.84 8.71 -17.14
CA ALA A 277 1.60 9.44 -16.77
C ALA A 277 0.38 9.13 -17.65
N GLU A 278 -0.28 8.00 -17.40
CA GLU A 278 -1.70 7.76 -17.71
C GLU A 278 -2.29 6.89 -16.59
N ASN A 279 -3.13 7.44 -15.70
CA ASN A 279 -4.60 7.58 -15.82
C ASN A 279 -5.33 6.26 -16.06
N VAL A 280 -6.03 5.75 -15.04
CA VAL A 280 -7.32 5.08 -15.21
C VAL A 280 -8.25 5.48 -14.07
N ALA A 281 -9.08 6.48 -14.35
CA ALA A 281 -10.40 6.60 -13.77
C ALA A 281 -11.37 6.43 -14.93
N GLU A 282 -11.96 5.25 -15.08
CA GLU A 282 -13.14 5.08 -15.91
C GLU A 282 -14.25 4.43 -15.10
N THR A 283 -15.34 5.18 -15.04
CA THR A 283 -16.63 4.80 -14.53
C THR A 283 -17.21 3.75 -15.48
N GLU A 284 -17.11 2.47 -15.16
CA GLU A 284 -17.78 1.43 -15.95
C GLU A 284 -19.29 1.46 -15.67
N THR A 285 -20.01 2.13 -16.58
CA THR A 285 -21.39 1.80 -16.93
C THR A 285 -21.50 0.32 -17.23
N ILE A 286 -22.41 -0.38 -16.56
CA ILE A 286 -22.70 -1.80 -16.78
C ILE A 286 -23.43 -1.94 -18.13
N GLU A 287 -22.68 -1.99 -19.23
CA GLU A 287 -23.19 -2.45 -20.51
C GLU A 287 -23.11 -3.99 -20.58
N ARG A 288 -24.17 -4.60 -21.10
CA ARG A 288 -24.29 -6.06 -21.33
C ARG A 288 -23.10 -6.57 -22.15
N PRO A 289 -22.60 -7.79 -21.93
CA PRO A 289 -21.56 -8.34 -22.79
C PRO A 289 -22.13 -8.57 -24.20
N ALA A 290 -21.71 -7.74 -25.14
CA ALA A 290 -21.77 -8.05 -26.57
C ALA A 290 -20.84 -9.25 -26.84
N ALA A 291 -21.29 -10.13 -27.74
CA ALA A 291 -20.74 -11.45 -27.99
C ALA A 291 -19.37 -11.48 -28.72
N ALA A 292 -18.42 -10.60 -28.39
CA ALA A 292 -17.18 -10.40 -29.15
C ALA A 292 -15.86 -10.67 -28.39
N ASP A 293 -15.89 -11.03 -27.10
CA ASP A 293 -14.68 -11.17 -26.27
C ASP A 293 -14.21 -12.64 -26.14
N ARG A 294 -14.06 -13.35 -27.26
CA ARG A 294 -13.43 -14.68 -27.27
C ARG A 294 -11.93 -14.51 -27.46
N ALA A 295 -11.16 -14.68 -26.39
CA ALA A 295 -9.70 -14.79 -26.46
C ALA A 295 -9.30 -15.97 -27.37
N ALA A 296 -8.12 -15.87 -28.00
CA ALA A 296 -7.57 -17.00 -28.74
C ALA A 296 -7.46 -18.23 -27.79
N PRO A 297 -7.76 -19.45 -28.27
CA PRO A 297 -7.67 -20.64 -27.44
C PRO A 297 -6.23 -20.82 -26.97
N ALA A 298 -6.02 -20.71 -25.66
CA ALA A 298 -4.75 -20.93 -24.99
C ALA A 298 -4.92 -21.92 -23.82
N ASN A 299 -3.87 -22.68 -23.57
CA ASN A 299 -3.74 -23.62 -22.48
C ASN A 299 -3.05 -22.93 -21.30
N VAL A 300 -3.75 -22.89 -20.17
CA VAL A 300 -3.31 -22.21 -18.96
C VAL A 300 -3.19 -23.24 -17.84
N LEU A 301 -2.05 -23.28 -17.16
CA LEU A 301 -1.86 -24.00 -15.92
C LEU A 301 -2.12 -23.07 -14.74
N LEU A 302 -3.07 -23.40 -13.88
CA LEU A 302 -3.37 -22.69 -12.64
C LEU A 302 -2.92 -23.54 -11.45
N VAL A 303 -2.00 -23.00 -10.65
CA VAL A 303 -1.43 -23.61 -9.45
C VAL A 303 -1.84 -22.78 -8.23
N GLU A 304 -2.70 -23.34 -7.39
CA GLU A 304 -3.22 -22.65 -6.19
C GLU A 304 -3.65 -23.72 -5.17
N ASP A 305 -3.11 -23.65 -3.97
CA ASP A 305 -3.39 -24.61 -2.90
C ASP A 305 -4.77 -24.38 -2.27
N GLU A 306 -5.22 -23.12 -2.16
CA GLU A 306 -6.53 -22.77 -1.63
C GLU A 306 -7.67 -23.16 -2.59
N ASP A 307 -8.46 -24.15 -2.20
CA ASP A 307 -9.55 -24.72 -3.00
C ASP A 307 -10.55 -23.67 -3.47
N ALA A 308 -10.95 -22.74 -2.60
CA ALA A 308 -11.93 -21.73 -2.95
C ALA A 308 -11.40 -20.75 -4.03
N VAL A 309 -10.12 -20.36 -3.92
CA VAL A 309 -9.46 -19.44 -4.86
C VAL A 309 -9.27 -20.14 -6.21
N ARG A 310 -8.74 -21.36 -6.21
CA ARG A 310 -8.52 -22.15 -7.43
C ARG A 310 -9.82 -22.38 -8.19
N VAL A 311 -10.89 -22.77 -7.49
CA VAL A 311 -12.19 -23.07 -8.12
C VAL A 311 -12.77 -21.86 -8.85
N PHE A 312 -12.75 -20.65 -8.26
CA PHE A 312 -13.30 -19.50 -8.96
C PHE A 312 -12.38 -19.03 -10.10
N ALA A 313 -11.05 -19.03 -9.89
CA ALA A 313 -10.09 -18.62 -10.91
C ALA A 313 -10.16 -19.55 -12.14
N ALA A 314 -10.22 -20.86 -11.93
CA ALA A 314 -10.42 -21.84 -12.99
C ALA A 314 -11.74 -21.61 -13.74
N ARG A 315 -12.84 -21.33 -13.04
CA ARG A 315 -14.14 -21.01 -13.67
C ARG A 315 -14.06 -19.73 -14.50
N ALA A 316 -13.42 -18.68 -13.97
CA ALA A 316 -13.24 -17.42 -14.67
C ALA A 316 -12.49 -17.61 -16.00
N LEU A 317 -11.38 -18.35 -15.97
CA LEU A 317 -10.56 -18.61 -17.14
C LEU A 317 -11.27 -19.51 -18.16
N LYS A 318 -11.93 -20.59 -17.71
CA LYS A 318 -12.76 -21.46 -18.57
C LYS A 318 -13.89 -20.68 -19.25
N ASN A 319 -14.54 -19.75 -18.54
CA ASN A 319 -15.60 -18.90 -19.11
C ASN A 319 -15.09 -17.95 -20.20
N LYS A 320 -13.80 -17.60 -20.19
CA LYS A 320 -13.15 -16.81 -21.25
C LYS A 320 -12.68 -17.66 -22.45
N GLY A 321 -12.86 -18.97 -22.39
CA GLY A 321 -12.52 -19.89 -23.48
C GLY A 321 -11.13 -20.53 -23.38
N TYR A 322 -10.40 -20.31 -22.29
CA TYR A 322 -9.12 -20.97 -22.06
C TYR A 322 -9.31 -22.44 -21.64
N ARG A 323 -8.39 -23.31 -22.07
CA ARG A 323 -8.28 -24.66 -21.52
C ARG A 323 -7.42 -24.60 -20.27
N VAL A 324 -8.01 -24.91 -19.12
CA VAL A 324 -7.35 -24.74 -17.82
C VAL A 324 -6.99 -26.09 -17.22
N PHE A 325 -5.71 -26.27 -16.91
CA PHE A 325 -5.17 -27.34 -16.11
C PHE A 325 -5.03 -26.84 -14.67
N GLU A 326 -5.43 -27.62 -13.69
CA GLU A 326 -5.48 -27.21 -12.28
C GLU A 326 -4.52 -28.07 -11.46
N ALA A 327 -3.67 -27.42 -10.66
CA ALA A 327 -2.77 -28.05 -9.71
C ALA A 327 -2.94 -27.44 -8.31
N ARG A 328 -2.81 -28.28 -7.28
CA ARG A 328 -2.85 -27.88 -5.86
C ARG A 328 -1.46 -27.61 -5.28
N THR A 329 -0.41 -28.16 -5.89
CA THR A 329 0.97 -28.06 -5.41
C THR A 329 1.92 -27.88 -6.59
N GLY A 330 3.14 -27.39 -6.30
CA GLY A 330 4.16 -27.21 -7.34
C GLY A 330 4.62 -28.54 -7.97
N GLU A 331 4.63 -29.63 -7.21
CA GLU A 331 4.97 -30.97 -7.73
C GLU A 331 3.92 -31.45 -8.75
N GLN A 332 2.64 -31.28 -8.44
CA GLN A 332 1.56 -31.61 -9.38
C GLN A 332 1.63 -30.75 -10.64
N ALA A 333 2.04 -29.48 -10.49
CA ALA A 333 2.21 -28.58 -11.63
C ALA A 333 3.34 -29.05 -12.57
N LEU A 334 4.43 -29.58 -12.02
CA LEU A 334 5.52 -30.18 -12.80
C LEU A 334 5.07 -31.43 -13.55
N ASP A 335 4.33 -32.33 -12.90
CA ASP A 335 3.77 -33.52 -13.55
C ASP A 335 2.90 -33.13 -14.75
N ILE A 336 2.02 -32.13 -14.58
CA ILE A 336 1.17 -31.63 -15.66
C ILE A 336 2.00 -31.01 -16.79
N LEU A 337 3.03 -30.22 -16.48
CA LEU A 337 3.88 -29.64 -17.51
C LEU A 337 4.61 -30.73 -18.29
N ASN A 338 5.15 -31.74 -17.61
CA ASN A 338 5.85 -32.86 -18.27
C ASN A 338 4.96 -33.65 -19.22
N GLU A 339 3.66 -33.72 -18.96
CA GLU A 339 2.69 -34.38 -19.83
C GLU A 339 2.14 -33.49 -20.95
N ASN A 340 2.29 -32.16 -20.83
CA ASN A 340 1.66 -31.18 -21.72
C ASN A 340 2.68 -30.09 -22.15
N ASP A 341 3.23 -30.25 -23.36
CA ASP A 341 4.19 -29.29 -23.95
C ASP A 341 3.52 -28.06 -24.59
N ASP A 342 2.19 -28.05 -24.67
CA ASP A 342 1.40 -27.01 -25.32
C ASP A 342 0.84 -25.97 -24.33
N ILE A 343 1.29 -25.94 -23.07
CA ILE A 343 0.92 -24.92 -22.08
C ILE A 343 1.65 -23.61 -22.38
N GLN A 344 0.91 -22.52 -22.63
CA GLN A 344 1.50 -21.21 -22.95
C GLN A 344 1.66 -20.31 -21.72
N LEU A 345 0.86 -20.51 -20.68
CA LEU A 345 0.85 -19.66 -19.48
C LEU A 345 0.70 -20.50 -18.22
N MET A 346 1.55 -20.25 -17.23
CA MET A 346 1.41 -20.70 -15.86
C MET A 346 1.00 -19.54 -14.96
N ILE A 347 0.01 -19.75 -14.12
CA ILE A 347 -0.43 -18.83 -13.06
C ILE A 347 -0.24 -19.58 -11.75
N THR A 348 0.57 -19.05 -10.83
CA THR A 348 0.86 -19.74 -9.56
C THR A 348 0.77 -18.80 -8.37
N ASP A 349 0.18 -19.25 -7.26
CA ASP A 349 0.37 -18.57 -5.98
C ASP A 349 1.83 -18.66 -5.56
N MET A 350 2.37 -17.59 -4.97
CA MET A 350 3.74 -17.59 -4.46
C MET A 350 3.87 -18.44 -3.20
N MET A 351 2.84 -18.45 -2.34
CA MET A 351 2.90 -19.08 -1.02
C MET A 351 2.11 -20.38 -1.03
N MET A 352 2.79 -21.49 -1.26
CA MET A 352 2.17 -22.83 -1.24
C MET A 352 2.99 -23.78 -0.36
N PRO A 353 2.36 -24.75 0.32
CA PRO A 353 3.07 -25.81 1.04
C PRO A 353 3.92 -26.67 0.09
N GLY A 354 5.10 -27.11 0.57
CA GLY A 354 6.01 -27.91 -0.23
C GLY A 354 6.83 -27.04 -1.18
N MET A 355 6.73 -27.29 -2.48
CA MET A 355 7.31 -26.40 -3.50
C MET A 355 6.51 -25.10 -3.63
N ASP A 356 7.10 -23.99 -3.20
CA ASP A 356 6.51 -22.66 -3.37
C ASP A 356 6.50 -22.19 -4.84
N GLY A 357 5.61 -21.25 -5.16
CA GLY A 357 5.42 -20.79 -6.53
C GLY A 357 6.62 -20.04 -7.11
N GLY A 358 7.42 -19.40 -6.26
CA GLY A 358 8.65 -18.73 -6.68
C GLY A 358 9.71 -19.73 -7.15
N THR A 359 9.86 -20.83 -6.43
CA THR A 359 10.75 -21.94 -6.76
C THR A 359 10.28 -22.66 -8.01
N LEU A 360 8.98 -22.94 -8.12
CA LEU A 360 8.38 -23.49 -9.33
C LEU A 360 8.63 -22.58 -10.54
N ALA A 361 8.36 -21.28 -10.42
CA ALA A 361 8.56 -20.32 -11.50
C ALA A 361 10.00 -20.24 -11.99
N ARG A 362 10.98 -20.27 -11.07
CA ARG A 362 12.41 -20.32 -11.43
C ARG A 362 12.77 -21.60 -12.18
N LEU A 363 12.28 -22.75 -11.72
CA LEU A 363 12.52 -24.03 -12.37
C LEU A 363 11.95 -24.04 -13.80
N ILE A 364 10.70 -23.60 -13.97
CA ILE A 364 10.04 -23.53 -15.28
C ILE A 364 10.71 -22.52 -16.19
N ARG A 365 11.20 -21.39 -15.68
CA ARG A 365 11.92 -20.42 -16.52
C ARG A 365 13.19 -21.01 -17.15
N VAL A 366 13.87 -21.92 -16.44
CA VAL A 366 15.06 -22.63 -16.95
C VAL A 366 14.67 -23.72 -17.95
N GLU A 367 13.68 -24.55 -17.62
CA GLU A 367 13.31 -25.72 -18.43
C GLU A 367 12.44 -25.37 -19.64
N ARG A 368 11.58 -24.36 -19.51
CA ARG A 368 10.55 -23.97 -20.48
C ARG A 368 10.47 -22.45 -20.62
N PRO A 369 11.47 -21.80 -21.22
CA PRO A 369 11.53 -20.34 -21.33
C PRO A 369 10.37 -19.73 -22.13
N HIS A 370 9.70 -20.52 -22.98
CA HIS A 370 8.53 -20.11 -23.76
C HIS A 370 7.24 -20.00 -22.94
N VAL A 371 7.18 -20.61 -21.75
CA VAL A 371 6.01 -20.52 -20.86
C VAL A 371 6.02 -19.14 -20.21
N LYS A 372 4.92 -18.41 -20.41
CA LYS A 372 4.68 -17.15 -19.69
C LYS A 372 4.26 -17.47 -18.26
N ILE A 373 4.62 -16.61 -17.30
CA ILE A 373 4.40 -16.90 -15.89
C ILE A 373 3.81 -15.68 -15.19
N VAL A 374 2.65 -15.86 -14.56
CA VAL A 374 2.00 -14.90 -13.67
C VAL A 374 2.08 -15.41 -12.23
N LEU A 375 2.71 -14.63 -11.37
CA LEU A 375 2.79 -14.86 -9.93
C LEU A 375 1.64 -14.14 -9.24
N ILE A 376 0.82 -14.90 -8.51
CA ILE A 376 -0.20 -14.36 -7.64
C ILE A 376 0.43 -14.16 -6.25
N SER A 377 0.30 -12.96 -5.68
CA SER A 377 0.94 -12.63 -4.41
C SER A 377 0.06 -11.79 -3.50
N GLY A 378 -0.11 -12.19 -2.23
CA GLY A 378 -0.75 -11.35 -1.20
C GLY A 378 0.09 -10.17 -0.70
N TYR A 379 1.31 -10.02 -1.23
CA TYR A 379 2.31 -9.05 -0.82
C TYR A 379 2.93 -8.42 -2.07
N SER A 380 3.11 -7.09 -2.04
CA SER A 380 3.69 -6.29 -3.11
C SER A 380 5.03 -6.86 -3.60
N GLU A 381 5.28 -6.67 -4.90
CA GLU A 381 6.41 -7.05 -5.76
C GLU A 381 7.82 -7.11 -5.10
N GLU A 382 8.03 -6.48 -3.94
CA GLU A 382 9.31 -6.42 -3.24
C GLU A 382 9.76 -7.71 -2.56
N ILE A 383 8.86 -8.63 -2.15
CA ILE A 383 9.30 -9.93 -1.59
C ILE A 383 9.93 -10.81 -2.69
N ALA A 384 9.50 -10.65 -3.94
CA ALA A 384 10.16 -11.29 -5.07
C ALA A 384 11.58 -10.73 -5.35
N LYS A 385 11.92 -9.54 -4.81
CA LYS A 385 13.26 -8.93 -4.94
C LYS A 385 14.31 -9.55 -4.01
N GLY A 386 13.91 -10.38 -3.03
CA GLY A 386 14.80 -10.91 -1.99
C GLY A 386 15.81 -11.96 -2.46
N ASP A 387 15.53 -12.67 -3.57
CA ASP A 387 16.26 -13.91 -3.94
C ASP A 387 17.01 -13.84 -5.28
N GLY A 388 17.38 -12.66 -5.75
CA GLY A 388 18.36 -12.53 -6.85
C GLY A 388 17.87 -12.88 -8.26
N ALA A 389 16.57 -13.08 -8.47
CA ALA A 389 15.98 -13.08 -9.81
C ALA A 389 15.62 -11.63 -10.19
N THR A 390 16.12 -11.16 -11.33
CA THR A 390 15.75 -9.86 -11.90
C THR A 390 14.25 -9.82 -12.16
N MET A 391 13.58 -8.76 -11.70
CA MET A 391 12.13 -8.51 -11.86
C MET A 391 11.59 -8.54 -13.30
N ALA A 392 12.46 -8.61 -14.31
CA ALA A 392 12.08 -8.47 -15.71
C ALA A 392 11.40 -9.71 -16.31
N ASP A 393 11.42 -10.87 -15.63
CA ASP A 393 11.04 -12.16 -16.24
C ASP A 393 9.66 -12.69 -15.81
N PHE A 394 8.95 -12.01 -14.89
CA PHE A 394 7.66 -12.51 -14.36
C PHE A 394 6.60 -11.41 -14.30
N ASP A 395 5.37 -11.80 -14.60
CA ASP A 395 4.20 -10.96 -14.42
C ASP A 395 3.59 -11.17 -13.02
N PHE A 396 2.94 -10.14 -12.46
CA PHE A 396 2.39 -10.20 -11.11
C PHE A 396 0.89 -9.88 -11.08
N LEU A 397 0.16 -10.52 -10.15
CA LEU A 397 -1.24 -10.24 -9.83
C LEU A 397 -1.42 -10.20 -8.30
N PRO A 398 -1.73 -9.02 -7.70
CA PRO A 398 -1.84 -8.91 -6.26
C PRO A 398 -3.15 -9.49 -5.70
N LYS A 399 -3.10 -10.23 -4.58
CA LYS A 399 -4.29 -10.61 -3.79
C LYS A 399 -4.73 -9.47 -2.84
N PRO A 400 -6.04 -9.29 -2.61
CA PRO A 400 -7.14 -9.93 -3.33
C PRO A 400 -7.36 -9.30 -4.71
N PHE A 401 -7.77 -10.14 -5.66
CA PHE A 401 -8.08 -9.77 -7.05
C PHE A 401 -9.51 -10.15 -7.43
N SER A 402 -10.06 -9.45 -8.42
CA SER A 402 -11.35 -9.72 -9.03
C SER A 402 -11.24 -10.62 -10.27
N LEU A 403 -12.37 -11.15 -10.74
CA LEU A 403 -12.43 -11.89 -11.99
C LEU A 403 -11.96 -11.04 -13.18
N GLY A 404 -12.37 -9.77 -13.22
CA GLY A 404 -11.96 -8.82 -14.25
C GLY A 404 -10.45 -8.62 -14.27
N GLN A 405 -9.83 -8.45 -13.11
CA GLN A 405 -8.38 -8.28 -12.99
C GLN A 405 -7.61 -9.52 -13.45
N LEU A 406 -8.03 -10.72 -13.02
CA LEU A 406 -7.41 -11.98 -13.47
C LEU A 406 -7.50 -12.12 -14.99
N THR A 407 -8.68 -11.96 -15.56
CA THR A 407 -8.90 -12.17 -17.00
C THR A 407 -8.21 -11.11 -17.86
N ALA A 408 -8.20 -9.85 -17.43
CA ALA A 408 -7.45 -8.79 -18.08
C ALA A 408 -5.94 -9.06 -18.05
N LYS A 409 -5.40 -9.48 -16.89
CA LYS A 409 -3.98 -9.79 -16.76
C LYS A 409 -3.56 -10.95 -17.64
N VAL A 410 -4.34 -12.04 -17.67
CA VAL A 410 -4.05 -13.19 -18.53
C VAL A 410 -4.05 -12.82 -20.00
N ARG A 411 -5.04 -12.03 -20.45
CA ARG A 411 -5.10 -11.57 -21.84
C ARG A 411 -3.87 -10.72 -22.21
N ASP A 412 -3.57 -9.72 -21.38
CA ASP A 412 -2.41 -8.83 -21.55
C ASP A 412 -1.09 -9.63 -21.66
N VAL A 413 -0.89 -10.60 -20.78
CA VAL A 413 0.31 -11.45 -20.80
C VAL A 413 0.36 -12.33 -22.06
N LEU A 414 -0.75 -12.93 -22.47
CA LEU A 414 -0.80 -13.77 -23.66
C LEU A 414 -0.58 -12.97 -24.95
N GLU A 415 -1.07 -11.73 -25.02
CA GLU A 415 -0.98 -10.84 -26.19
C GLU A 415 0.38 -10.14 -26.36
N ARG A 416 1.16 -9.96 -25.28
CA ARG A 416 2.55 -9.48 -25.36
C ARG A 416 3.43 -10.53 -26.02
N GLY A 417 3.61 -10.42 -27.34
CA GLY A 417 4.43 -11.32 -28.16
C GLY A 417 5.87 -11.40 -27.71
#